data_AF-A0A956GRW7-F1
#
_entry.id   AF-A0A956GRW7-F1
#
_cell.length_a   1.000
_cell.length_b   1.000
_cell.length_c   1.000
_cell.angle_alpha   90.00
_cell.angle_beta   90.00
_cell.angle_gamma   90.00
#
_symmetry.space_group_name_H-M   'P 1'
#
loop_
_entity.id
_entity.type
_entity.pdbx_description
1 polymer ?
#
loop_
_entity_poly.entity_id
_entity_poly.type
_entity_poly.pdbx_seq_one_letter_code
_entity_poly.pdbx_strand_id
1 'polypeptide(L)'
;MRARLLALALPIALVTACGGDDGGASPDAADLDAAVPDAEVPDADPSGPVTITVTGEGSPIPDVDVVFNDATGAVLSHKTTGSDGKATETMLPGGSLTIAVQPPSGYFTVTYSDVQPGDDLVWQFDAPVPATVGDLAVTLPGVQANATRYDVQIGCRTFTTNNPALPVTGTITADCLGSDDKIDVVAIAYAANGSPVGYDYQTAVTAVSGGTTVVTLDAWQVTSDPLTVTLTNAPGNTAAAGLEGHFRIDGLDFVGVGGGATPVAGTITIPSAYLSGGIAQQLQYLIFIQLGTQQAPAGFHAILAGHAGTPATVTHDLSQLLPSMSAATATTDAGRPSLGWIASGSFAAADGALVLASWHEGADLHQSFALLPPDASNPTVFPAMPDELAAYRPTGSSAWDLPTVIFIDADYIDGWDDFRTGPGFALLGDNALDQIPATGGVMRASIGGNLPGN
;
A
#
# COMPACT_ATOMS: atom_id res chain seq x y z
N MET A 1 -3.28 -0.86 15.63
CA MET A 1 -2.39 -2.04 15.62
C MET A 1 -1.00 -1.66 16.13
N ARG A 2 -0.21 -2.61 16.65
CA ARG A 2 1.23 -2.40 16.94
C ARG A 2 2.05 -3.55 16.36
N ALA A 3 2.68 -3.31 15.21
CA ALA A 3 3.81 -4.11 14.76
C ALA A 3 5.02 -3.77 15.64
N ARG A 4 5.81 -4.78 16.01
CA ARG A 4 7.06 -4.58 16.78
C ARG A 4 8.23 -4.94 15.88
N LEU A 5 9.01 -3.95 15.47
CA LEU A 5 10.37 -4.13 14.98
C LEU A 5 11.36 -3.30 15.83
N LEU A 6 12.62 -3.74 15.88
CA LEU A 6 13.62 -3.32 16.87
C LEU A 6 14.49 -2.17 16.30
N ALA A 7 14.49 -0.99 16.93
CA ALA A 7 15.16 0.23 16.45
C ALA A 7 16.65 0.36 16.88
N LEU A 8 17.48 0.97 16.03
CA LEU A 8 18.80 1.51 16.38
C LEU A 8 19.16 2.74 15.53
N ALA A 9 19.58 3.83 16.17
CA ALA A 9 19.88 5.13 15.57
C ALA A 9 21.36 5.32 15.18
N LEU A 10 21.65 6.07 14.10
CA LEU A 10 23.01 6.44 13.66
C LEU A 10 23.04 7.84 12.98
N PRO A 11 24.11 8.66 13.13
CA PRO A 11 24.14 10.05 12.64
C PRO A 11 24.68 10.22 11.20
N ILE A 12 24.16 11.23 10.49
CA ILE A 12 24.51 11.60 9.10
C ILE A 12 25.57 12.73 9.08
N ALA A 13 26.56 12.63 8.21
CA ALA A 13 27.54 13.68 7.91
C ALA A 13 27.29 14.29 6.52
N LEU A 14 27.22 15.63 6.42
CA LEU A 14 27.09 16.39 5.18
C LEU A 14 28.44 16.56 4.46
N VAL A 15 28.43 16.45 3.13
CA VAL A 15 29.51 16.92 2.24
C VAL A 15 28.92 17.92 1.24
N THR A 16 29.45 19.14 1.24
CA THR A 16 29.18 20.20 0.25
C THR A 16 30.18 20.13 -0.90
N ALA A 17 29.71 20.24 -2.14
CA ALA A 17 30.54 20.46 -3.33
C ALA A 17 30.02 21.68 -4.11
N CYS A 18 30.94 22.59 -4.45
CA CYS A 18 30.72 23.76 -5.32
C CYS A 18 31.44 23.56 -6.66
N GLY A 19 30.89 24.14 -7.73
CA GLY A 19 31.54 24.40 -9.02
C GLY A 19 30.56 24.25 -10.17
N GLY A 20 30.50 25.08 -11.20
CA GLY A 20 31.27 26.27 -11.60
C GLY A 20 30.63 26.84 -12.86
N ASP A 21 30.81 28.14 -13.09
CA ASP A 21 30.32 28.90 -14.25
C ASP A 21 31.05 28.51 -15.54
N ASP A 22 30.31 28.40 -16.65
CA ASP A 22 30.86 28.54 -18.01
C ASP A 22 29.89 29.33 -18.90
N GLY A 23 30.32 30.55 -19.27
CA GLY A 23 29.62 31.42 -20.20
C GLY A 23 29.82 30.99 -21.66
N GLY A 24 28.73 30.86 -22.39
CA GLY A 24 28.70 30.64 -23.83
C GLY A 24 27.95 31.77 -24.54
N ALA A 25 28.62 32.44 -25.48
CA ALA A 25 28.09 33.54 -26.27
C ALA A 25 26.98 33.09 -27.24
N SER A 26 25.90 33.88 -27.31
CA SER A 26 24.80 33.72 -28.27
C SER A 26 25.16 34.35 -29.62
N PRO A 27 24.93 33.69 -30.76
CA PRO A 27 25.00 34.32 -32.08
C PRO A 27 23.70 35.08 -32.38
N ASP A 28 23.84 36.31 -32.89
CA ASP A 28 22.75 37.14 -33.42
C ASP A 28 22.15 36.49 -34.68
N ALA A 29 20.87 36.13 -34.61
CA ALA A 29 20.09 35.63 -35.75
C ALA A 29 19.37 36.78 -36.47
N ALA A 30 19.32 36.67 -37.80
CA ALA A 30 18.83 37.68 -38.72
C ALA A 30 17.29 37.86 -38.69
N ASP A 31 16.87 39.10 -38.95
CA ASP A 31 15.50 39.55 -39.23
C ASP A 31 14.82 38.68 -40.31
N LEU A 32 13.76 37.98 -39.94
CA LEU A 32 12.80 37.37 -40.85
C LEU A 32 11.39 37.83 -40.47
N ASP A 33 10.96 38.90 -41.15
CA ASP A 33 9.65 39.54 -41.07
C ASP A 33 8.61 38.72 -41.87
N ALA A 34 8.39 37.48 -41.44
CA ALA A 34 7.29 36.65 -41.95
C ALA A 34 6.09 36.85 -41.02
N ALA A 35 4.97 37.31 -41.58
CA ALA A 35 3.71 37.45 -40.86
C ALA A 35 3.38 36.14 -40.13
N VAL A 36 3.52 36.17 -38.81
CA VAL A 36 3.20 35.05 -37.92
C VAL A 36 1.70 34.78 -38.07
N PRO A 37 1.28 33.57 -38.47
CA PRO A 37 -0.13 33.21 -38.43
C PRO A 37 -0.64 33.46 -37.01
N ASP A 38 -1.76 34.18 -36.87
CA ASP A 38 -2.40 34.37 -35.57
C ASP A 38 -2.58 33.00 -34.93
N ALA A 39 -1.76 32.70 -33.92
CA ALA A 39 -1.87 31.46 -33.19
C ALA A 39 -3.27 31.45 -32.58
N GLU A 40 -4.06 30.43 -32.89
CA GLU A 40 -5.35 30.23 -32.24
C GLU A 40 -5.09 30.30 -30.73
N VAL A 41 -5.78 31.23 -30.07
CA VAL A 41 -5.72 31.33 -28.61
C VAL A 41 -6.18 29.98 -28.10
N PRO A 42 -5.35 29.23 -27.35
CA PRO A 42 -5.77 27.95 -26.79
C PRO A 42 -7.08 28.15 -26.03
N ASP A 43 -8.12 27.40 -26.41
CA ASP A 43 -9.39 27.42 -25.68
C ASP A 43 -9.09 27.08 -24.21
N ALA A 44 -9.61 27.89 -23.28
CA ALA A 44 -9.40 27.63 -21.86
C ALA A 44 -9.96 26.25 -21.50
N ASP A 45 -9.19 25.45 -20.75
CA ASP A 45 -9.61 24.13 -20.33
C ASP A 45 -10.98 24.22 -19.60
N PRO A 46 -11.93 23.33 -19.92
CA PRO A 46 -13.25 23.40 -19.35
C PRO A 46 -13.20 23.11 -17.85
N SER A 47 -13.73 24.01 -17.03
CA SER A 47 -13.97 23.73 -15.61
C SER A 47 -15.17 22.80 -15.43
N GLY A 48 -15.17 21.95 -14.41
CA GLY A 48 -16.32 21.11 -14.07
C GLY A 48 -16.29 20.60 -12.63
N PRO A 49 -17.33 19.86 -12.21
CA PRO A 49 -17.46 19.43 -10.82
C PRO A 49 -16.44 18.32 -10.48
N VAL A 50 -15.77 18.46 -9.34
CA VAL A 50 -15.01 17.42 -8.64
C VAL A 50 -15.76 17.11 -7.36
N THR A 51 -16.04 15.84 -7.10
CA THR A 51 -16.75 15.40 -5.89
C THR A 51 -15.88 14.45 -5.08
N ILE A 52 -15.88 14.62 -3.75
CA ILE A 52 -15.38 13.64 -2.80
C ILE A 52 -16.55 13.09 -2.00
N THR A 53 -16.59 11.77 -1.83
CA THR A 53 -17.48 11.08 -0.90
C THR A 53 -16.66 10.51 0.25
N VAL A 54 -16.97 10.93 1.49
CA VAL A 54 -16.29 10.47 2.70
C VAL A 54 -17.20 9.52 3.47
N THR A 55 -16.70 8.33 3.73
CA THR A 55 -17.43 7.28 4.45
C THR A 55 -16.61 6.68 5.59
N GLY A 56 -17.29 6.07 6.56
CA GLY A 56 -16.69 5.27 7.61
C GLY A 56 -17.70 4.25 8.11
N GLU A 57 -17.24 3.03 8.36
CA GLU A 57 -18.08 1.88 8.70
C GLU A 57 -19.26 1.67 7.72
N GLY A 58 -19.07 2.02 6.45
CA GLY A 58 -20.10 1.93 5.40
C GLY A 58 -21.17 3.03 5.44
N SER A 59 -21.06 4.00 6.34
CA SER A 59 -21.98 5.13 6.45
C SER A 59 -21.32 6.44 5.98
N PRO A 60 -22.06 7.38 5.39
CA PRO A 60 -21.52 8.69 5.08
C PRO A 60 -21.16 9.48 6.34
N ILE A 61 -20.04 10.19 6.32
CA ILE A 61 -19.60 11.03 7.44
C ILE A 61 -19.85 12.51 7.10
N PRO A 62 -20.82 13.18 7.74
CA PRO A 62 -21.03 14.61 7.57
C PRO A 62 -19.97 15.43 8.31
N ASP A 63 -19.91 16.72 7.99
CA ASP A 63 -19.12 17.72 8.71
C ASP A 63 -17.60 17.47 8.68
N VAL A 64 -17.10 16.74 7.69
CA VAL A 64 -15.66 16.55 7.44
C VAL A 64 -15.13 17.72 6.64
N ASP A 65 -14.04 18.35 7.11
CA ASP A 65 -13.39 19.45 6.40
C ASP A 65 -12.74 18.99 5.09
N VAL A 66 -13.09 19.68 4.01
CA VAL A 66 -12.57 19.47 2.66
C VAL A 66 -12.08 20.78 2.08
N VAL A 67 -10.82 20.84 1.71
CA VAL A 67 -10.18 21.99 1.06
C VAL A 67 -9.97 21.66 -0.41
N PHE A 68 -10.42 22.56 -1.28
CA PHE A 68 -10.16 22.48 -2.72
C PHE A 68 -9.12 23.53 -3.08
N ASN A 69 -8.11 23.13 -3.85
CA ASN A 69 -6.99 23.96 -4.24
C ASN A 69 -6.85 24.01 -5.76
N ASP A 70 -6.38 25.14 -6.29
CA ASP A 70 -6.04 25.26 -7.71
C ASP A 70 -4.74 24.52 -8.05
N ALA A 71 -4.36 24.52 -9.33
CA ALA A 71 -3.13 23.86 -9.80
C ALA A 71 -1.83 24.47 -9.23
N THR A 72 -1.88 25.65 -8.62
CA THR A 72 -0.74 26.26 -7.90
C THR A 72 -0.66 25.83 -6.44
N GLY A 73 -1.69 25.11 -5.97
CA GLY A 73 -1.91 24.75 -4.58
C GLY A 73 -2.48 25.89 -3.74
N ALA A 74 -2.96 26.99 -4.32
CA ALA A 74 -3.67 28.03 -3.57
C ALA A 74 -5.09 27.56 -3.23
N VAL A 75 -5.63 27.97 -2.08
CA VAL A 75 -6.99 27.59 -1.66
C VAL A 75 -8.02 28.24 -2.59
N LEU A 76 -8.85 27.42 -3.23
CA LEU A 76 -10.04 27.86 -3.96
C LEU A 76 -11.24 27.99 -3.02
N SER A 77 -11.48 26.95 -2.22
CA SER A 77 -12.57 26.92 -1.26
C SER A 77 -12.32 25.93 -0.12
N HIS A 78 -13.07 26.12 0.95
CA HIS A 78 -13.14 25.22 2.10
C HIS A 78 -14.62 24.91 2.34
N LYS A 79 -14.96 23.62 2.37
CA LYS A 79 -16.31 23.11 2.57
C LYS A 79 -16.28 22.03 3.65
N THR A 80 -17.46 21.66 4.13
CA THR A 80 -17.65 20.45 4.89
C THR A 80 -18.52 19.46 4.12
N THR A 81 -18.35 18.17 4.37
CA THR A 81 -19.23 17.15 3.79
C THR A 81 -20.67 17.28 4.29
N GLY A 82 -21.64 17.05 3.39
CA GLY A 82 -23.06 17.07 3.71
C GLY A 82 -23.52 15.83 4.48
N SER A 83 -24.83 15.72 4.76
CA SER A 83 -25.44 14.54 5.40
C SER A 83 -25.29 13.24 4.59
N ASP A 84 -24.97 13.36 3.31
CA ASP A 84 -24.65 12.27 2.39
C ASP A 84 -23.13 11.99 2.29
N GLY A 85 -22.32 12.64 3.13
CA GLY A 85 -20.86 12.50 3.16
C GLY A 85 -20.15 13.14 1.96
N LYS A 86 -20.85 13.94 1.15
CA LYS A 86 -20.27 14.52 -0.07
C LYS A 86 -19.85 15.96 0.09
N ALA A 87 -18.76 16.34 -0.58
CA ALA A 87 -18.41 17.73 -0.87
C ALA A 87 -18.05 17.85 -2.36
N THR A 88 -18.54 18.89 -3.04
CA THR A 88 -18.34 19.12 -4.47
C THR A 88 -17.85 20.54 -4.74
N GLU A 89 -16.91 20.71 -5.66
CA GLU A 89 -16.46 22.02 -6.15
C GLU A 89 -16.28 22.03 -7.67
N THR A 90 -16.49 23.19 -8.31
CA THR A 90 -16.14 23.37 -9.73
C THR A 90 -14.68 23.78 -9.85
N MET A 91 -13.87 22.96 -10.52
CA MET A 91 -12.42 23.14 -10.62
C MET A 91 -11.96 23.12 -12.08
N LEU A 92 -10.81 23.74 -12.33
CA LEU A 92 -10.02 23.48 -13.54
C LEU A 92 -9.21 22.19 -13.34
N PRO A 93 -8.80 21.51 -14.43
CA PRO A 93 -7.81 20.43 -14.40
C PRO A 93 -6.57 20.77 -13.57
N GLY A 94 -5.98 19.76 -12.93
CA GLY A 94 -4.69 19.87 -12.26
C GLY A 94 -4.74 20.42 -10.83
N GLY A 95 -5.93 20.70 -10.29
CA GLY A 95 -6.07 21.13 -8.91
C GLY A 95 -5.76 20.03 -7.89
N SER A 96 -6.03 20.28 -6.62
CA SER A 96 -5.99 19.24 -5.59
C SER A 96 -7.15 19.38 -4.61
N LEU A 97 -7.43 18.29 -3.90
CA LEU A 97 -8.42 18.22 -2.84
C LEU A 97 -7.79 17.57 -1.61
N THR A 98 -7.97 18.18 -0.44
CA THR A 98 -7.50 17.68 0.85
C THR A 98 -8.64 17.49 1.84
N ILE A 99 -8.77 16.28 2.39
CA ILE A 99 -9.61 15.96 3.54
C ILE A 99 -8.80 16.20 4.82
N ALA A 100 -9.40 16.80 5.85
CA ALA A 100 -8.79 16.98 7.16
C ALA A 100 -9.70 16.44 8.27
N VAL A 101 -9.15 15.54 9.10
CA VAL A 101 -9.86 14.99 10.27
C VAL A 101 -8.96 14.84 11.48
N GLN A 102 -9.55 14.96 12.67
CA GLN A 102 -8.86 14.81 13.94
C GLN A 102 -9.32 13.54 14.68
N PRO A 103 -8.73 12.36 14.40
CA PRO A 103 -8.98 11.18 15.21
C PRO A 103 -8.45 11.36 16.65
N PRO A 104 -8.86 10.50 17.60
CA PRO A 104 -8.33 10.55 18.98
C PRO A 104 -6.80 10.43 19.09
N SER A 105 -6.14 9.92 18.04
CA SER A 105 -4.69 9.73 17.97
C SER A 105 -3.91 10.95 17.47
N GLY A 106 -4.56 12.00 16.96
CA GLY A 106 -3.89 13.18 16.44
C GLY A 106 -4.60 13.82 15.25
N TYR A 107 -3.83 14.37 14.32
CA TYR A 107 -4.34 15.03 13.11
C TYR A 107 -4.01 14.20 11.87
N PHE A 108 -4.94 14.16 10.93
CA PHE A 108 -4.83 13.33 9.75
C PHE A 108 -5.37 14.06 8.52
N THR A 109 -4.59 14.07 7.43
CA THR A 109 -4.99 14.63 6.15
C THR A 109 -4.80 13.64 5.00
N VAL A 110 -5.67 13.74 3.99
CA VAL A 110 -5.61 12.94 2.75
C VAL A 110 -5.72 13.88 1.58
N THR A 111 -4.74 13.86 0.68
CA THR A 111 -4.71 14.72 -0.50
C THR A 111 -4.79 13.91 -1.78
N TYR A 112 -5.68 14.29 -2.68
CA TYR A 112 -5.70 13.86 -4.06
C TYR A 112 -5.12 15.01 -4.90
N SER A 113 -3.98 14.81 -5.54
CA SER A 113 -3.42 15.78 -6.49
C SER A 113 -3.96 15.55 -7.90
N ASP A 114 -3.76 16.54 -8.76
CA ASP A 114 -4.14 16.47 -10.17
C ASP A 114 -5.61 16.02 -10.38
N VAL A 115 -6.53 16.64 -9.63
CA VAL A 115 -7.96 16.38 -9.80
C VAL A 115 -8.47 16.93 -11.13
N GLN A 116 -9.41 16.23 -11.76
CA GLN A 116 -9.92 16.48 -13.09
C GLN A 116 -11.44 16.76 -13.02
N PRO A 117 -11.97 17.68 -13.84
CA PRO A 117 -13.40 17.87 -13.99
C PRO A 117 -14.13 16.54 -14.27
N GLY A 118 -15.07 16.18 -13.41
CA GLY A 118 -15.88 14.96 -13.51
C GLY A 118 -15.50 13.85 -12.53
N ASP A 119 -14.40 13.98 -11.77
CA ASP A 119 -14.05 12.98 -10.77
C ASP A 119 -15.13 12.83 -9.69
N ASP A 120 -15.38 11.57 -9.30
CA ASP A 120 -16.15 11.18 -8.11
C ASP A 120 -15.24 10.31 -7.23
N LEU A 121 -14.45 10.99 -6.40
CA LEU A 121 -13.47 10.37 -5.53
C LEU A 121 -14.15 9.81 -4.28
N VAL A 122 -13.58 8.75 -3.70
CA VAL A 122 -14.07 8.14 -2.47
C VAL A 122 -12.92 7.96 -1.48
N TRP A 123 -13.12 8.46 -0.26
CA TRP A 123 -12.27 8.15 0.88
C TRP A 123 -13.08 7.40 1.94
N GLN A 124 -12.49 6.33 2.46
CA GLN A 124 -13.10 5.49 3.47
C GLN A 124 -12.16 5.34 4.66
N PHE A 125 -12.55 5.86 5.83
CA PHE A 125 -11.73 5.76 7.04
C PHE A 125 -11.69 4.35 7.61
N ASP A 126 -12.85 3.70 7.65
CA ASP A 126 -13.00 2.35 8.18
C ASP A 126 -13.89 1.52 7.26
N ALA A 127 -13.48 0.28 7.01
CA ALA A 127 -14.35 -0.73 6.41
C ALA A 127 -15.61 -0.90 7.28
N PRO A 128 -16.79 -1.22 6.70
CA PRO A 128 -17.97 -1.55 7.48
C PRO A 128 -17.61 -2.68 8.44
N VAL A 129 -17.92 -2.52 9.74
CA VAL A 129 -17.70 -3.58 10.72
C VAL A 129 -18.50 -4.80 10.26
N PRO A 130 -17.85 -5.91 9.88
CA PRO A 130 -18.57 -7.03 9.31
C PRO A 130 -19.48 -7.66 10.37
N ALA A 131 -20.72 -7.95 10.00
CA ALA A 131 -21.72 -8.49 10.93
C ALA A 131 -21.24 -9.83 11.52
N THR A 132 -21.47 -10.05 12.81
CA THR A 132 -21.20 -11.35 13.44
C THR A 132 -22.17 -12.40 12.90
N VAL A 133 -21.63 -13.48 12.35
CA VAL A 133 -22.39 -14.65 11.89
C VAL A 133 -22.64 -15.59 13.05
N GLY A 134 -21.60 -15.92 13.83
CA GLY A 134 -21.67 -16.84 14.96
C GLY A 134 -20.31 -17.09 15.60
N ASP A 135 -20.24 -18.03 16.53
CA ASP A 135 -18.99 -18.46 17.15
C ASP A 135 -18.35 -19.60 16.35
N LEU A 136 -17.03 -19.75 16.50
CA LEU A 136 -16.22 -20.83 15.94
C LEU A 136 -15.61 -21.65 17.07
N ALA A 137 -15.58 -22.98 16.93
CA ALA A 137 -14.80 -23.88 17.75
C ALA A 137 -14.12 -24.95 16.87
N VAL A 138 -12.80 -24.86 16.72
CA VAL A 138 -11.99 -25.79 15.90
C VAL A 138 -11.22 -26.75 16.78
N THR A 139 -11.47 -28.05 16.63
CA THR A 139 -10.67 -29.12 17.24
C THR A 139 -9.52 -29.46 16.31
N LEU A 140 -8.28 -29.25 16.76
CA LEU A 140 -7.07 -29.59 16.01
C LEU A 140 -6.79 -31.10 16.08
N PRO A 141 -6.01 -31.67 15.12
CA PRO A 141 -5.63 -33.09 15.12
C PRO A 141 -4.85 -33.58 16.36
N GLY A 142 -4.40 -32.65 17.21
CA GLY A 142 -3.58 -32.89 18.39
C GLY A 142 -2.19 -32.27 18.26
N VAL A 143 -1.24 -32.75 19.07
CA VAL A 143 0.14 -32.24 19.08
C VAL A 143 0.88 -32.66 17.81
N GLN A 144 1.38 -31.67 17.06
CA GLN A 144 2.29 -31.90 15.93
C GLN A 144 3.75 -31.92 16.40
N ALA A 145 4.55 -32.85 15.87
CA ALA A 145 5.96 -32.95 16.21
C ALA A 145 6.71 -31.64 15.88
N ASN A 146 7.54 -31.17 16.82
CA ASN A 146 8.32 -29.92 16.76
C ASN A 146 7.52 -28.61 16.71
N ALA A 147 6.19 -28.66 16.77
CA ALA A 147 5.37 -27.46 16.80
C ALA A 147 5.35 -26.83 18.20
N THR A 148 5.52 -25.51 18.24
CA THR A 148 5.40 -24.68 19.46
C THR A 148 4.23 -23.71 19.41
N ARG A 149 3.65 -23.51 18.23
CA ARG A 149 2.54 -22.59 17.94
C ARG A 149 1.62 -23.22 16.89
N TYR A 150 0.33 -22.93 16.96
CA TYR A 150 -0.67 -23.32 15.98
C TYR A 150 -1.52 -22.11 15.65
N ASP A 151 -1.75 -21.88 14.36
CA ASP A 151 -2.67 -20.85 13.89
C ASP A 151 -3.84 -21.51 13.16
N VAL A 152 -5.04 -21.01 13.43
CA VAL A 152 -6.28 -21.37 12.72
C VAL A 152 -6.75 -20.15 11.96
N GLN A 153 -6.80 -20.24 10.65
CA GLN A 153 -7.21 -19.19 9.73
C GLN A 153 -8.59 -19.50 9.17
N ILE A 154 -9.40 -18.46 8.99
CA ILE A 154 -10.71 -18.52 8.32
C ILE A 154 -10.85 -17.46 7.22
N GLY A 155 -9.74 -17.14 6.57
CA GLY A 155 -9.63 -16.08 5.57
C GLY A 155 -9.42 -14.72 6.22
N CYS A 156 -10.51 -14.09 6.64
CA CYS A 156 -10.56 -12.78 7.29
C CYS A 156 -9.76 -12.64 8.61
N ARG A 157 -9.45 -13.76 9.30
CA ARG A 157 -8.98 -13.79 10.69
C ARG A 157 -8.07 -14.98 10.95
N THR A 158 -7.14 -14.78 11.89
CA THR A 158 -6.26 -15.82 12.42
C THR A 158 -6.39 -15.92 13.95
N PHE A 159 -6.54 -17.14 14.46
CA PHE A 159 -6.58 -17.47 15.88
C PHE A 159 -5.36 -18.30 16.27
N THR A 160 -4.56 -17.84 17.23
CA THR A 160 -3.32 -18.52 17.64
C THR A 160 -3.49 -19.25 18.97
N THR A 161 -2.98 -20.47 19.08
CA THR A 161 -2.86 -21.24 20.32
C THR A 161 -1.50 -21.93 20.45
N ASN A 162 -1.08 -22.19 21.69
CA ASN A 162 0.07 -23.05 21.99
C ASN A 162 -0.36 -24.38 22.62
N ASN A 163 -1.67 -24.61 22.77
CA ASN A 163 -2.23 -25.84 23.34
C ASN A 163 -3.23 -26.47 22.35
N PRO A 164 -2.79 -27.43 21.52
CA PRO A 164 -3.64 -28.05 20.50
C PRO A 164 -4.61 -29.09 21.09
N ALA A 165 -4.56 -29.37 22.40
CA ALA A 165 -5.48 -30.29 23.05
C ALA A 165 -6.83 -29.66 23.43
N LEU A 166 -6.94 -28.32 23.34
CA LEU A 166 -8.19 -27.59 23.55
C LEU A 166 -8.70 -27.04 22.22
N PRO A 167 -10.02 -26.96 22.01
CA PRO A 167 -10.57 -26.29 20.83
C PRO A 167 -10.10 -24.83 20.75
N VAL A 168 -9.74 -24.41 19.54
CA VAL A 168 -9.47 -23.01 19.22
C VAL A 168 -10.81 -22.33 18.98
N THR A 169 -11.13 -21.33 19.79
CA THR A 169 -12.42 -20.63 19.72
C THR A 169 -12.27 -19.22 19.18
N GLY A 170 -13.25 -18.76 18.42
CA GLY A 170 -13.25 -17.43 17.82
C GLY A 170 -14.65 -16.98 17.41
N THR A 171 -14.72 -15.85 16.71
CA THR A 171 -15.97 -15.32 16.15
C THR A 171 -15.86 -15.30 14.62
N ILE A 172 -16.92 -15.72 13.95
CA ILE A 172 -17.06 -15.66 12.50
C ILE A 172 -17.80 -14.36 12.18
N THR A 173 -17.21 -13.55 11.31
CA THR A 173 -17.84 -12.35 10.78
C THR A 173 -18.17 -12.53 9.30
N ALA A 174 -19.04 -11.68 8.74
CA ALA A 174 -19.60 -11.87 7.40
C ALA A 174 -18.54 -11.80 6.28
N ASP A 175 -17.45 -11.06 6.50
CA ASP A 175 -16.26 -10.98 5.65
C ASP A 175 -15.40 -12.26 5.64
N CYS A 176 -15.71 -13.22 6.52
CA CYS A 176 -15.07 -14.53 6.56
C CYS A 176 -15.80 -15.58 5.71
N LEU A 177 -16.95 -15.22 5.14
CA LEU A 177 -17.71 -16.11 4.27
C LEU A 177 -17.17 -15.98 2.85
N GLY A 178 -16.83 -17.11 2.23
CA GLY A 178 -16.43 -17.17 0.84
C GLY A 178 -17.61 -16.90 -0.11
N SER A 179 -17.37 -16.99 -1.42
CA SER A 179 -18.41 -16.81 -2.44
C SER A 179 -19.57 -17.80 -2.36
N ASP A 180 -19.43 -18.89 -1.60
CA ASP A 180 -20.46 -19.90 -1.36
C ASP A 180 -21.24 -19.74 -0.02
N ASP A 181 -21.08 -18.61 0.68
CA ASP A 181 -21.63 -18.31 2.00
C ASP A 181 -21.18 -19.29 3.11
N LYS A 182 -20.01 -19.93 2.96
CA LYS A 182 -19.41 -20.81 3.97
C LYS A 182 -18.02 -20.32 4.36
N ILE A 183 -17.48 -20.87 5.45
CA ILE A 183 -16.09 -20.63 5.84
C ILE A 183 -15.20 -21.77 5.35
N ASP A 184 -13.96 -21.44 5.02
CA ASP A 184 -12.87 -22.40 4.90
C ASP A 184 -11.98 -22.29 6.14
N VAL A 185 -11.59 -23.43 6.72
CA VAL A 185 -10.75 -23.47 7.92
C VAL A 185 -9.42 -24.09 7.56
N VAL A 186 -8.34 -23.36 7.83
CA VAL A 186 -6.96 -23.82 7.63
C VAL A 186 -6.23 -23.74 8.96
N ALA A 187 -5.65 -24.86 9.41
CA ALA A 187 -4.77 -24.87 10.56
C ALA A 187 -3.33 -25.11 10.13
N ILE A 188 -2.39 -24.34 10.70
CA ILE A 188 -0.96 -24.49 10.45
C ILE A 188 -0.23 -24.60 11.79
N ALA A 189 0.58 -25.64 11.93
CA ALA A 189 1.47 -25.86 13.06
C ALA A 189 2.87 -25.31 12.74
N TYR A 190 3.42 -24.48 13.62
CA TYR A 190 4.71 -23.82 13.45
C TYR A 190 5.74 -24.27 14.49
N ALA A 191 6.97 -24.46 14.05
CA ALA A 191 8.11 -24.64 14.94
C ALA A 191 8.54 -23.32 15.62
N ALA A 192 9.48 -23.41 16.56
CA ALA A 192 9.98 -22.26 17.32
C ALA A 192 10.62 -21.16 16.47
N ASN A 193 11.12 -21.52 15.27
CA ASN A 193 11.71 -20.58 14.30
C ASN A 193 10.67 -19.99 13.33
N GLY A 194 9.38 -20.29 13.51
CA GLY A 194 8.30 -19.83 12.62
C GLY A 194 8.14 -20.63 11.33
N SER A 195 8.91 -21.70 11.10
CA SER A 195 8.69 -22.56 9.93
C SER A 195 7.47 -23.47 10.15
N PRO A 196 6.62 -23.67 9.14
CA PRO A 196 5.50 -24.61 9.22
C PRO A 196 6.04 -26.05 9.28
N VAL A 197 5.45 -26.88 10.15
CA VAL A 197 5.81 -28.30 10.36
C VAL A 197 4.62 -29.25 10.20
N GLY A 198 3.43 -28.70 9.98
CA GLY A 198 2.24 -29.46 9.60
C GLY A 198 1.07 -28.52 9.32
N TYR A 199 0.08 -29.00 8.58
CA TYR A 199 -1.16 -28.28 8.36
C TYR A 199 -2.32 -29.26 8.22
N ASP A 200 -3.54 -28.77 8.37
CA ASP A 200 -4.76 -29.48 8.01
C ASP A 200 -5.86 -28.48 7.70
N TYR A 201 -6.92 -28.92 7.03
CA TYR A 201 -7.97 -27.99 6.61
C TYR A 201 -9.32 -28.67 6.43
N GLN A 202 -10.36 -27.84 6.43
CA GLN A 202 -11.70 -28.23 6.02
C GLN A 202 -12.34 -27.08 5.26
N THR A 203 -12.78 -27.34 4.02
CA THR A 203 -13.40 -26.33 3.18
C THR A 203 -14.93 -26.40 3.22
N ALA A 204 -15.58 -25.31 2.80
CA ALA A 204 -17.02 -25.22 2.65
C ALA A 204 -17.81 -25.64 3.92
N VAL A 205 -17.39 -25.14 5.08
CA VAL A 205 -18.03 -25.38 6.38
C VAL A 205 -19.19 -24.41 6.56
N THR A 206 -20.42 -24.91 6.67
CA THR A 206 -21.61 -24.08 6.94
C THR A 206 -21.53 -23.43 8.32
N ALA A 207 -21.45 -22.10 8.35
CA ALA A 207 -21.49 -21.34 9.59
C ALA A 207 -22.88 -21.42 10.25
N VAL A 208 -22.92 -21.59 11.58
CA VAL A 208 -24.16 -21.64 12.36
C VAL A 208 -24.53 -20.23 12.81
N SER A 209 -25.50 -19.62 12.13
CA SER A 209 -25.97 -18.27 12.47
C SER A 209 -26.46 -18.18 13.93
N GLY A 210 -25.86 -17.27 14.71
CA GLY A 210 -26.15 -17.06 16.13
C GLY A 210 -25.78 -18.23 17.06
N GLY A 211 -25.10 -19.26 16.55
CA GLY A 211 -24.66 -20.42 17.32
C GLY A 211 -23.16 -20.68 17.16
N THR A 212 -22.70 -21.85 17.59
CA THR A 212 -21.30 -22.27 17.46
C THR A 212 -21.12 -23.21 16.28
N THR A 213 -20.30 -22.81 15.33
CA THR A 213 -19.80 -23.66 14.24
C THR A 213 -18.67 -24.53 14.80
N VAL A 214 -18.90 -25.84 14.86
CA VAL A 214 -17.91 -26.81 15.36
C VAL A 214 -17.22 -27.48 14.18
N VAL A 215 -15.90 -27.38 14.14
CA VAL A 215 -15.05 -27.96 13.10
C VAL A 215 -14.08 -28.92 13.77
N THR A 216 -13.93 -30.12 13.22
CA THR A 216 -12.94 -31.09 13.69
C THR A 216 -12.04 -31.40 12.51
N LEU A 217 -10.79 -31.01 12.62
CA LEU A 217 -9.78 -31.31 11.62
C LEU A 217 -9.27 -32.76 11.82
N ASP A 218 -8.83 -33.37 10.73
CA ASP A 218 -8.44 -34.78 10.65
C ASP A 218 -7.01 -35.00 11.17
N ALA A 219 -6.04 -35.22 10.28
CA ALA A 219 -4.67 -35.57 10.63
C ALA A 219 -3.71 -34.56 10.00
N TRP A 220 -2.72 -34.13 10.78
CA TRP A 220 -1.67 -33.24 10.28
C TRP A 220 -1.00 -33.80 9.03
N GLN A 221 -1.02 -33.00 7.97
CA GLN A 221 -0.30 -33.22 6.73
C GLN A 221 1.08 -32.54 6.83
N VAL A 222 2.10 -33.17 6.27
CA VAL A 222 3.49 -32.66 6.29
C VAL A 222 4.08 -32.48 4.89
N THR A 223 3.32 -32.82 3.85
CA THR A 223 3.69 -32.64 2.45
C THR A 223 3.11 -31.34 1.94
N SER A 224 3.93 -30.49 1.35
CA SER A 224 3.51 -29.22 0.75
C SER A 224 3.76 -29.25 -0.76
N ASP A 225 2.93 -28.56 -1.53
CA ASP A 225 3.17 -28.41 -2.97
C ASP A 225 4.27 -27.37 -3.18
N PRO A 226 5.34 -27.69 -3.92
CA PRO A 226 6.48 -26.79 -4.06
C PRO A 226 6.12 -25.58 -4.92
N LEU A 227 6.59 -24.41 -4.49
CA LEU A 227 6.59 -23.18 -5.27
C LEU A 227 8.03 -22.72 -5.45
N THR A 228 8.42 -22.49 -6.70
CA THR A 228 9.72 -21.91 -7.04
C THR A 228 9.50 -20.52 -7.62
N VAL A 229 9.90 -19.48 -6.89
CA VAL A 229 9.92 -18.10 -7.41
C VAL A 229 11.30 -17.81 -7.96
N THR A 230 11.38 -17.48 -9.24
CA THR A 230 12.64 -17.12 -9.91
C THR A 230 12.65 -15.62 -10.22
N LEU A 231 13.62 -14.90 -9.67
CA LEU A 231 13.84 -13.49 -9.98
C LEU A 231 15.04 -13.41 -10.94
N THR A 232 14.81 -13.02 -12.18
CA THR A 232 15.89 -12.87 -13.18
C THR A 232 16.35 -11.42 -13.26
N ASN A 233 17.56 -11.20 -13.78
CA ASN A 233 18.15 -9.87 -13.97
C ASN A 233 18.19 -9.01 -12.70
N ALA A 234 18.42 -9.63 -11.54
CA ALA A 234 18.51 -8.90 -10.28
C ALA A 234 19.62 -7.84 -10.33
N PRO A 235 19.34 -6.58 -9.94
CA PRO A 235 20.33 -5.51 -9.86
C PRO A 235 21.57 -5.94 -9.07
N GLY A 236 22.75 -5.53 -9.50
CA GLY A 236 24.01 -5.94 -8.87
C GLY A 236 24.18 -5.53 -7.41
N ASN A 237 23.36 -4.58 -6.93
CA ASN A 237 23.30 -4.11 -5.55
C ASN A 237 22.13 -4.72 -4.74
N THR A 238 21.47 -5.78 -5.24
CA THR A 238 20.44 -6.51 -4.49
C THR A 238 21.07 -7.27 -3.34
N ALA A 239 20.63 -7.01 -2.11
CA ALA A 239 21.20 -7.60 -0.89
C ALA A 239 20.30 -8.58 -0.15
N ALA A 240 18.99 -8.49 -0.32
CA ALA A 240 18.06 -9.51 0.15
C ALA A 240 16.84 -9.62 -0.77
N ALA A 241 16.28 -10.83 -0.88
CA ALA A 241 14.94 -11.03 -1.40
C ALA A 241 14.15 -11.94 -0.46
N GLY A 242 12.98 -11.49 -0.05
CA GLY A 242 12.03 -12.23 0.79
C GLY A 242 10.72 -12.45 0.04
N LEU A 243 10.05 -13.55 0.34
CA LEU A 243 8.73 -13.89 -0.16
C LEU A 243 7.79 -14.04 1.03
N GLU A 244 6.67 -13.37 0.98
CA GLU A 244 5.50 -13.65 1.80
C GLU A 244 4.46 -14.33 0.90
N GLY A 245 4.20 -15.61 1.17
CA GLY A 245 3.27 -16.41 0.39
C GLY A 245 1.85 -16.22 0.92
N HIS A 246 0.90 -16.06 0.01
CA HIS A 246 -0.53 -16.02 0.26
C HIS A 246 -1.24 -16.97 -0.71
N PHE A 247 -2.47 -17.33 -0.41
CA PHE A 247 -3.31 -18.06 -1.35
C PHE A 247 -4.76 -17.75 -1.08
N ARG A 248 -5.59 -17.86 -2.11
CA ARG A 248 -7.04 -17.71 -1.94
C ARG A 248 -7.77 -19.04 -1.94
N ILE A 249 -8.74 -19.12 -1.05
CA ILE A 249 -9.79 -20.15 -1.05
C ILE A 249 -11.12 -19.40 -1.10
N ASP A 250 -11.91 -19.70 -2.13
CA ASP A 250 -13.25 -19.13 -2.31
C ASP A 250 -13.29 -17.58 -2.26
N GLY A 251 -12.23 -16.94 -2.78
CA GLY A 251 -12.08 -15.49 -2.85
C GLY A 251 -11.46 -14.82 -1.63
N LEU A 252 -11.28 -15.54 -0.53
CA LEU A 252 -10.68 -15.04 0.72
C LEU A 252 -9.17 -15.29 0.76
N ASP A 253 -8.41 -14.34 1.29
CA ASP A 253 -6.96 -14.44 1.48
C ASP A 253 -6.59 -15.29 2.70
N PHE A 254 -5.60 -16.17 2.54
CA PHE A 254 -4.99 -16.95 3.61
C PHE A 254 -3.48 -16.76 3.59
N VAL A 255 -2.91 -16.56 4.78
CA VAL A 255 -1.46 -16.42 4.94
C VAL A 255 -0.81 -17.78 4.74
N GLY A 256 0.07 -17.84 3.76
CA GLY A 256 0.84 -19.01 3.38
C GLY A 256 2.23 -19.05 4.00
N VAL A 257 3.11 -19.82 3.35
CA VAL A 257 4.48 -20.01 3.81
C VAL A 257 5.38 -18.99 3.12
N GLY A 258 6.09 -18.21 3.93
CA GLY A 258 7.13 -17.31 3.44
C GLY A 258 8.43 -18.04 3.10
N GLY A 259 9.27 -17.38 2.32
CA GLY A 259 10.61 -17.85 1.97
C GLY A 259 11.60 -16.68 1.93
N GLY A 260 12.88 -17.00 1.88
CA GLY A 260 13.92 -15.98 1.73
C GLY A 260 15.12 -16.55 0.99
N ALA A 261 15.82 -15.69 0.28
CA ALA A 261 17.08 -16.02 -0.36
C ALA A 261 18.10 -14.91 -0.12
N THR A 262 19.33 -15.31 0.23
CA THR A 262 20.47 -14.40 0.17
C THR A 262 20.85 -14.25 -1.31
N PRO A 263 20.79 -13.05 -1.91
CA PRO A 263 20.95 -12.88 -3.33
C PRO A 263 22.37 -13.18 -3.79
N VAL A 264 22.46 -13.66 -5.01
CA VAL A 264 23.63 -13.52 -5.87
C VAL A 264 23.15 -12.71 -7.08
N ALA A 265 23.93 -11.74 -7.55
CA ALA A 265 23.57 -10.97 -8.76
C ALA A 265 23.19 -11.92 -9.91
N GLY A 266 22.19 -11.54 -10.71
CA GLY A 266 21.66 -12.38 -11.79
C GLY A 266 20.34 -13.05 -11.44
N THR A 267 20.35 -14.37 -11.21
CA THR A 267 19.12 -15.14 -10.93
C THR A 267 19.04 -15.52 -9.46
N ILE A 268 17.94 -15.15 -8.81
CA ILE A 268 17.61 -15.54 -7.43
C ILE A 268 16.48 -16.56 -7.49
N THR A 269 16.62 -17.65 -6.74
CA THR A 269 15.56 -18.64 -6.60
C THR A 269 15.12 -18.69 -5.15
N ILE A 270 13.84 -18.41 -4.89
CA ILE A 270 13.24 -18.51 -3.56
C ILE A 270 12.40 -19.79 -3.55
N PRO A 271 12.86 -20.86 -2.88
CA PRO A 271 12.01 -22.01 -2.64
C PRO A 271 10.97 -21.64 -1.59
N SER A 272 9.72 -21.93 -1.90
CA SER A 272 8.59 -21.86 -0.98
C SER A 272 7.67 -23.05 -1.22
N ALA A 273 6.55 -23.08 -0.52
CA ALA A 273 5.52 -24.06 -0.72
C ALA A 273 4.16 -23.50 -0.33
N TYR A 274 3.11 -24.13 -0.83
CA TYR A 274 1.74 -23.93 -0.36
C TYR A 274 1.16 -25.26 0.13
N LEU A 275 0.01 -25.18 0.78
CA LEU A 275 -0.66 -26.35 1.34
C LEU A 275 -1.11 -27.27 0.21
N SER A 276 -0.77 -28.56 0.29
CA SER A 276 -1.08 -29.53 -0.77
C SER A 276 -2.54 -29.99 -0.73
N GLY A 277 -2.96 -30.70 -1.77
CA GLY A 277 -4.30 -31.27 -1.87
C GLY A 277 -5.32 -30.39 -2.60
N GLY A 278 -4.86 -29.37 -3.32
CA GLY A 278 -5.70 -28.53 -4.18
C GLY A 278 -6.62 -27.57 -3.42
N ILE A 279 -6.29 -27.25 -2.16
CA ILE A 279 -7.04 -26.29 -1.35
C ILE A 279 -6.91 -24.86 -1.90
N ALA A 280 -5.69 -24.47 -2.27
CA ALA A 280 -5.42 -23.16 -2.82
C ALA A 280 -5.96 -23.08 -4.25
N GLN A 281 -6.87 -22.14 -4.49
CA GLN A 281 -7.50 -21.91 -5.78
C GLN A 281 -6.74 -20.86 -6.60
N GLN A 282 -6.12 -19.92 -5.90
CA GLN A 282 -5.29 -18.87 -6.49
C GLN A 282 -4.05 -18.69 -5.64
N LEU A 283 -2.92 -18.41 -6.28
CA LEU A 283 -1.68 -18.04 -5.63
C LEU A 283 -1.58 -16.52 -5.58
N GLN A 284 -1.31 -15.97 -4.40
CA GLN A 284 -0.95 -14.56 -4.23
C GLN A 284 0.36 -14.47 -3.45
N TYR A 285 1.17 -13.46 -3.68
CA TYR A 285 2.37 -13.28 -2.87
C TYR A 285 2.91 -11.87 -2.97
N LEU A 286 3.73 -11.54 -1.99
CA LEU A 286 4.50 -10.31 -1.91
C LEU A 286 5.99 -10.67 -1.85
N ILE A 287 6.77 -10.13 -2.78
CA ILE A 287 8.24 -10.25 -2.79
C ILE A 287 8.81 -8.92 -2.36
N PHE A 288 9.61 -8.91 -1.30
CA PHE A 288 10.41 -7.76 -0.89
C PHE A 288 11.82 -7.90 -1.42
N ILE A 289 12.33 -6.85 -2.07
CA ILE A 289 13.67 -6.80 -2.63
C ILE A 289 14.40 -5.62 -1.99
N GLN A 290 15.43 -5.92 -1.22
CA GLN A 290 16.26 -4.90 -0.59
C GLN A 290 17.49 -4.60 -1.44
N LEU A 291 17.72 -3.30 -1.72
CA LEU A 291 18.93 -2.81 -2.35
C LEU A 291 19.90 -2.24 -1.31
N GLY A 292 21.21 -2.28 -1.60
CA GLY A 292 22.24 -1.71 -0.72
C GLY A 292 22.64 -2.66 0.40
N THR A 293 22.89 -2.18 1.62
CA THR A 293 23.20 -3.06 2.76
C THR A 293 22.08 -2.97 3.81
N GLN A 294 22.01 -3.93 4.74
CA GLN A 294 21.04 -3.82 5.83
C GLN A 294 21.21 -2.57 6.70
N GLN A 295 22.44 -2.06 6.83
CA GLN A 295 22.73 -0.86 7.63
C GLN A 295 22.55 0.45 6.86
N ALA A 296 22.54 0.37 5.53
CA ALA A 296 22.35 1.51 4.63
C ALA A 296 21.58 1.01 3.40
N PRO A 297 20.26 0.80 3.53
CA PRO A 297 19.43 0.40 2.40
C PRO A 297 19.47 1.50 1.35
N ALA A 298 19.71 1.10 0.10
CA ALA A 298 19.70 2.01 -1.06
C ALA A 298 18.30 2.13 -1.69
N GLY A 299 17.30 1.55 -1.04
CA GLY A 299 15.91 1.47 -1.48
C GLY A 299 15.32 0.09 -1.29
N PHE A 300 14.00 0.02 -1.37
CA PHE A 300 13.24 -1.22 -1.38
C PHE A 300 12.37 -1.28 -2.64
N HIS A 301 12.23 -2.48 -3.19
CA HIS A 301 11.18 -2.77 -4.14
C HIS A 301 10.23 -3.81 -3.56
N ALA A 302 8.99 -3.75 -3.99
CA ALA A 302 8.00 -4.79 -3.73
C ALA A 302 7.43 -5.29 -5.07
N ILE A 303 7.14 -6.59 -5.14
CA ILE A 303 6.32 -7.17 -6.21
C ILE A 303 5.16 -7.88 -5.54
N LEU A 304 3.94 -7.46 -5.82
CA LEU A 304 2.74 -8.18 -5.43
C LEU A 304 2.19 -8.83 -6.69
N ALA A 305 1.92 -10.13 -6.64
CA ALA A 305 1.41 -10.82 -7.81
C ALA A 305 0.34 -11.85 -7.44
N GLY A 306 -0.64 -11.98 -8.32
CA GLY A 306 -1.69 -12.98 -8.26
C GLY A 306 -1.69 -13.83 -9.52
N HIS A 307 -2.02 -15.12 -9.37
CA HIS A 307 -2.13 -16.07 -10.46
C HIS A 307 -3.46 -16.81 -10.36
N ALA A 308 -4.13 -16.98 -11.49
CA ALA A 308 -5.20 -17.96 -11.59
C ALA A 308 -4.60 -19.36 -11.38
N GLY A 309 -5.05 -20.09 -10.34
CA GLY A 309 -4.46 -21.37 -9.95
C GLY A 309 -3.18 -21.23 -9.13
N THR A 310 -2.46 -22.34 -8.98
CA THR A 310 -1.28 -22.46 -8.12
C THR A 310 -0.08 -23.00 -8.92
N PRO A 311 0.55 -22.17 -9.76
CA PRO A 311 1.70 -22.63 -10.55
C PRO A 311 2.84 -23.09 -9.63
N ALA A 312 3.51 -24.19 -10.00
CA ALA A 312 4.68 -24.69 -9.26
C ALA A 312 5.92 -23.80 -9.44
N THR A 313 5.95 -23.00 -10.51
CA THR A 313 7.04 -22.06 -10.80
C THR A 313 6.48 -20.74 -11.31
N VAL A 314 7.01 -19.63 -10.79
CA VAL A 314 6.74 -18.27 -11.28
C VAL A 314 8.07 -17.55 -11.51
N THR A 315 8.10 -16.67 -12.51
CA THR A 315 9.31 -15.91 -12.87
C THR A 315 8.99 -14.43 -12.95
N HIS A 316 9.85 -13.61 -12.35
CA HIS A 316 9.81 -12.15 -12.43
C HIS A 316 11.11 -11.61 -12.99
N ASP A 317 11.00 -10.73 -13.99
CA ASP A 317 12.15 -10.01 -14.53
C ASP A 317 12.37 -8.71 -13.77
N LEU A 318 13.43 -8.65 -12.96
CA LEU A 318 13.73 -7.46 -12.14
C LEU A 318 14.26 -6.28 -12.96
N SER A 319 14.50 -6.43 -14.27
CA SER A 319 14.74 -5.30 -15.14
C SER A 319 13.48 -4.45 -15.40
N GLN A 320 12.29 -4.98 -15.07
CA GLN A 320 11.01 -4.27 -15.15
C GLN A 320 10.68 -3.48 -13.88
N LEU A 321 11.54 -3.51 -12.85
CA LEU A 321 11.30 -2.71 -11.65
C LEU A 321 11.35 -1.21 -12.00
N LEU A 322 10.50 -0.43 -11.32
CA LEU A 322 10.60 1.02 -11.30
C LEU A 322 11.99 1.47 -10.79
N PRO A 323 12.44 2.70 -11.09
CA PRO A 323 13.69 3.23 -10.52
C PRO A 323 13.76 3.11 -9.00
N SER A 324 14.94 2.89 -8.43
CA SER A 324 15.11 2.80 -6.98
C SER A 324 15.08 4.17 -6.32
N MET A 325 14.53 4.27 -5.11
CA MET A 325 14.63 5.46 -4.25
C MET A 325 15.57 5.21 -3.07
N SER A 326 16.59 6.07 -2.93
CA SER A 326 17.59 5.97 -1.88
C SER A 326 17.31 6.82 -0.65
N ALA A 327 16.47 7.86 -0.79
CA ALA A 327 16.07 8.73 0.30
C ALA A 327 14.74 9.41 -0.03
N ALA A 328 14.01 9.78 1.02
CA ALA A 328 12.88 10.70 0.99
C ALA A 328 13.11 11.78 2.06
N THR A 329 12.70 13.01 1.80
CA THR A 329 12.96 14.18 2.66
C THR A 329 11.74 15.07 2.72
N ALA A 330 11.49 15.70 3.86
CA ALA A 330 10.49 16.75 4.02
C ALA A 330 11.16 18.09 4.37
N THR A 331 10.64 19.21 3.86
CA THR A 331 11.06 20.55 4.29
C THR A 331 10.27 21.04 5.50
N THR A 332 10.88 21.91 6.29
CA THR A 332 10.27 22.53 7.48
C THR A 332 9.53 23.84 7.14
N ASP A 333 9.10 24.00 5.89
CA ASP A 333 8.39 25.19 5.46
C ASP A 333 7.03 25.25 6.14
N ALA A 334 6.87 26.25 7.02
CA ALA A 334 5.64 26.42 7.77
C ALA A 334 4.45 26.60 6.82
N GLY A 335 3.44 25.75 6.98
CA GLY A 335 2.18 25.82 6.24
C GLY A 335 2.11 25.07 4.91
N ARG A 336 3.22 24.91 4.18
CA ARG A 336 3.27 24.18 2.89
C ARG A 336 4.59 23.40 2.79
N PRO A 337 4.72 22.28 3.51
CA PRO A 337 5.92 21.47 3.43
C PRO A 337 6.08 20.94 2.00
N SER A 338 7.33 20.75 1.60
CA SER A 338 7.65 20.05 0.36
C SER A 338 8.26 18.70 0.65
N LEU A 339 7.90 17.70 -0.15
CA LEU A 339 8.43 16.34 -0.07
C LEU A 339 9.29 16.07 -1.29
N GLY A 340 10.52 15.68 -1.06
CA GLY A 340 11.47 15.30 -2.10
C GLY A 340 11.96 13.88 -1.92
N TRP A 341 12.51 13.31 -2.98
CA TRP A 341 13.13 11.99 -2.98
C TRP A 341 14.33 11.91 -3.91
N ILE A 342 15.24 10.97 -3.66
CA ILE A 342 16.42 10.73 -4.51
C ILE A 342 16.21 9.42 -5.27
N ALA A 343 15.88 9.54 -6.55
CA ALA A 343 15.62 8.41 -7.45
C ALA A 343 16.81 8.14 -8.40
N SER A 344 16.96 6.89 -8.82
CA SER A 344 17.93 6.49 -9.85
C SER A 344 17.49 6.80 -11.29
N GLY A 345 16.25 7.27 -11.49
CA GLY A 345 15.63 7.48 -12.80
C GLY A 345 14.25 8.15 -12.69
N SER A 346 13.55 8.25 -13.82
CA SER A 346 12.19 8.83 -13.91
C SER A 346 11.10 7.81 -13.59
N PHE A 347 10.08 8.23 -12.84
CA PHE A 347 8.90 7.43 -12.52
C PHE A 347 7.72 7.64 -13.47
N ALA A 348 7.91 8.31 -14.62
CA ALA A 348 6.83 8.58 -15.57
C ALA A 348 6.13 7.32 -16.14
N ALA A 349 6.67 6.11 -15.90
CA ALA A 349 6.05 4.84 -16.27
C ALA A 349 5.26 4.18 -15.13
N ALA A 350 5.24 4.78 -13.93
CA ALA A 350 4.36 4.36 -12.84
C ALA A 350 2.91 4.78 -13.15
N ASP A 351 1.94 4.13 -12.53
CA ASP A 351 0.55 4.57 -12.56
C ASP A 351 0.32 5.75 -11.61
N GLY A 352 1.06 5.79 -10.50
CA GLY A 352 1.00 6.88 -9.54
C GLY A 352 1.96 6.71 -8.38
N ALA A 353 1.89 7.68 -7.47
CA ALA A 353 2.64 7.65 -6.24
C ALA A 353 1.75 7.89 -5.02
N LEU A 354 2.19 7.30 -3.92
CA LEU A 354 1.60 7.41 -2.61
C LEU A 354 2.66 7.96 -1.67
N VAL A 355 2.29 8.96 -0.90
CA VAL A 355 3.18 9.60 0.04
C VAL A 355 2.56 9.63 1.42
N LEU A 356 3.35 9.23 2.41
CA LEU A 356 3.03 9.36 3.82
C LEU A 356 4.09 10.24 4.46
N ALA A 357 3.66 11.35 5.03
CA ALA A 357 4.51 12.19 5.86
C ALA A 357 3.91 12.31 7.25
N SER A 358 4.76 12.18 8.28
CA SER A 358 4.35 12.38 9.66
C SER A 358 5.30 13.33 10.38
N TRP A 359 4.74 14.08 11.31
CA TRP A 359 5.49 14.99 12.16
C TRP A 359 4.82 15.14 13.51
N HIS A 360 5.58 15.69 14.45
CA HIS A 360 5.13 15.97 15.79
C HIS A 360 5.07 17.46 16.07
N GLU A 361 3.97 17.90 16.68
CA GLU A 361 3.83 19.21 17.32
C GLU A 361 3.68 19.00 18.83
N GLY A 362 4.82 19.04 19.53
CA GLY A 362 4.87 18.63 20.93
C GLY A 362 4.60 17.13 21.08
N ALA A 363 3.46 16.77 21.69
CA ALA A 363 3.06 15.37 21.89
C ALA A 363 2.07 14.87 20.83
N ASP A 364 1.51 15.77 20.02
CA ASP A 364 0.50 15.43 19.02
C ASP A 364 1.20 14.88 17.78
N LEU A 365 0.69 13.76 17.27
CA LEU A 365 1.11 13.16 16.00
C LEU A 365 0.24 13.73 14.88
N HIS A 366 0.89 14.13 13.80
CA HIS A 366 0.25 14.55 12.56
C HIS A 366 0.65 13.59 11.46
N GLN A 367 -0.31 13.20 10.62
CA GLN A 367 -0.07 12.35 9.46
C GLN A 367 -0.74 12.98 8.24
N SER A 368 -0.05 12.97 7.11
CA SER A 368 -0.58 13.40 5.83
C SER A 368 -0.29 12.34 4.78
N PHE A 369 -1.36 11.89 4.13
CA PHE A 369 -1.33 11.01 2.99
C PHE A 369 -1.57 11.83 1.72
N ALA A 370 -0.88 11.50 0.64
CA ALA A 370 -1.10 12.12 -0.66
C ALA A 370 -1.01 11.08 -1.80
N LEU A 371 -1.97 11.15 -2.72
CA LEU A 371 -1.89 10.55 -4.05
C LEU A 371 -1.32 11.58 -5.02
N LEU A 372 -0.24 11.23 -5.71
CA LEU A 372 0.45 12.09 -6.67
C LEU A 372 0.56 11.43 -8.04
N PRO A 373 0.49 12.19 -9.14
CA PRO A 373 0.72 11.65 -10.48
C PRO A 373 2.17 11.14 -10.63
N PRO A 374 2.43 10.22 -11.57
CA PRO A 374 3.76 9.61 -11.75
C PRO A 374 4.85 10.60 -12.19
N ASP A 375 4.46 11.74 -12.76
CA ASP A 375 5.32 12.85 -13.16
C ASP A 375 5.31 14.04 -12.18
N ALA A 376 4.81 13.83 -10.95
CA ALA A 376 4.80 14.84 -9.91
C ALA A 376 6.19 15.48 -9.73
N SER A 377 6.20 16.79 -9.49
CA SER A 377 7.43 17.54 -9.27
C SER A 377 8.21 16.99 -8.08
N ASN A 378 9.53 17.06 -8.14
CA ASN A 378 10.40 16.61 -7.04
C ASN A 378 11.40 17.74 -6.70
N PRO A 379 11.20 18.47 -5.58
CA PRO A 379 10.23 18.19 -4.53
C PRO A 379 8.78 18.59 -4.91
N THR A 380 7.80 17.82 -4.44
CA THR A 380 6.37 18.15 -4.51
C THR A 380 6.00 19.04 -3.34
N VAL A 381 5.28 20.13 -3.57
CA VAL A 381 4.81 21.04 -2.50
C VAL A 381 3.38 20.68 -2.12
N PHE A 382 3.10 20.55 -0.82
CA PHE A 382 1.74 20.32 -0.34
C PHE A 382 0.82 21.53 -0.63
N PRO A 383 -0.48 21.28 -0.88
CA PRO A 383 -1.44 22.37 -1.06
C PRO A 383 -1.54 23.25 0.18
N ALA A 384 -1.90 24.51 0.00
CA ALA A 384 -2.18 25.41 1.10
C ALA A 384 -3.44 24.98 1.86
N MET A 385 -3.42 25.12 3.19
CA MET A 385 -4.61 24.96 4.03
C MET A 385 -5.06 26.33 4.56
N PRO A 386 -6.38 26.57 4.73
CA PRO A 386 -6.91 27.81 5.26
C PRO A 386 -6.61 27.98 6.76
N ASP A 387 -6.70 29.22 7.28
CA ASP A 387 -6.35 29.60 8.67
C ASP A 387 -7.17 28.90 9.74
N GLU A 388 -8.40 28.54 9.42
CA GLU A 388 -9.30 27.72 10.22
C GLU A 388 -8.73 26.31 10.47
N LEU A 389 -7.91 25.80 9.55
CA LEU A 389 -7.24 24.49 9.61
C LEU A 389 -5.74 24.60 9.91
N ALA A 390 -5.30 25.69 10.56
CA ALA A 390 -3.89 25.88 10.93
C ALA A 390 -3.30 24.73 11.76
N ALA A 391 -4.11 24.05 12.58
CA ALA A 391 -3.66 22.91 13.38
C ALA A 391 -3.24 21.69 12.54
N TYR A 392 -3.70 21.58 11.28
CA TYR A 392 -3.32 20.48 10.38
C TYR A 392 -2.01 20.75 9.63
N ARG A 393 -1.43 21.94 9.77
CA ARG A 393 -0.20 22.33 9.07
C ARG A 393 1.02 22.12 9.97
N PRO A 394 2.18 21.75 9.39
CA PRO A 394 3.43 21.82 10.12
C PRO A 394 3.79 23.28 10.42
N THR A 395 4.32 23.52 11.60
CA THR A 395 4.93 24.77 12.01
C THR A 395 6.44 24.76 11.75
N GLY A 396 7.11 25.89 11.95
CA GLY A 396 8.58 25.94 11.89
C GLY A 396 9.28 25.11 12.98
N SER A 397 8.54 24.58 13.96
CA SER A 397 9.06 23.71 15.03
C SER A 397 8.67 22.23 14.89
N SER A 398 7.97 21.84 13.82
CA SER A 398 7.60 20.43 13.61
C SER A 398 8.82 19.52 13.62
N ALA A 399 8.75 18.44 14.39
CA ALA A 399 9.72 17.37 14.32
C ALA A 399 9.23 16.30 13.34
N TRP A 400 9.82 16.28 12.14
CA TRP A 400 9.45 15.35 11.08
C TRP A 400 10.03 13.96 11.31
N ASP A 401 9.21 12.96 11.08
CA ASP A 401 9.69 11.61 10.80
C ASP A 401 10.24 11.53 9.38
N LEU A 402 10.97 10.47 9.07
CA LEU A 402 11.38 10.19 7.70
C LEU A 402 10.12 9.84 6.87
N PRO A 403 9.74 10.64 5.85
CA PRO A 403 8.54 10.35 5.06
C PRO A 403 8.70 9.07 4.26
N THR A 404 7.59 8.41 3.93
CA THR A 404 7.52 7.27 3.02
C THR A 404 7.01 7.74 1.67
N VAL A 405 7.70 7.37 0.59
CA VAL A 405 7.26 7.58 -0.79
C VAL A 405 7.21 6.24 -1.49
N ILE A 406 6.09 5.93 -2.15
CA ILE A 406 5.86 4.67 -2.84
C ILE A 406 5.36 4.99 -4.25
N PHE A 407 6.12 4.63 -5.28
CA PHE A 407 5.64 4.64 -6.66
C PHE A 407 5.17 3.24 -7.04
N ILE A 408 4.04 3.17 -7.76
CA ILE A 408 3.37 1.91 -8.12
C ILE A 408 3.19 1.81 -9.63
N ASP A 409 3.48 0.63 -10.18
CA ASP A 409 3.16 0.20 -11.55
C ASP A 409 2.41 -1.15 -11.45
N ALA A 410 1.17 -1.21 -11.92
CA ALA A 410 0.31 -2.38 -11.88
C ALA A 410 -0.26 -2.65 -13.27
N ASP A 411 -0.11 -3.88 -13.76
CA ASP A 411 -0.56 -4.27 -15.11
C ASP A 411 -2.10 -4.32 -15.28
N TYR A 412 -2.83 -4.11 -14.18
CA TYR A 412 -4.29 -4.08 -14.13
C TYR A 412 -4.86 -2.69 -13.81
N ILE A 413 -4.00 -1.65 -13.76
CA ILE A 413 -4.40 -0.25 -13.62
C ILE A 413 -4.04 0.49 -14.92
N ASP A 414 -5.00 1.23 -15.49
CA ASP A 414 -4.79 1.95 -16.76
C ASP A 414 -4.27 3.37 -16.54
N GLY A 415 -3.10 3.47 -15.90
CA GLY A 415 -2.43 4.74 -15.62
C GLY A 415 -3.07 5.58 -14.51
N TRP A 416 -2.70 6.86 -14.48
CA TRP A 416 -2.98 7.76 -13.36
C TRP A 416 -4.47 8.01 -13.11
N ASP A 417 -5.29 8.16 -14.14
CA ASP A 417 -6.71 8.41 -13.96
C ASP A 417 -7.42 7.25 -13.24
N ASP A 418 -7.11 6.02 -13.64
CA ASP A 418 -7.64 4.81 -12.98
C ASP A 418 -7.04 4.64 -11.58
N PHE A 419 -5.75 4.90 -11.39
CA PHE A 419 -5.11 4.86 -10.08
C PHE A 419 -5.73 5.84 -9.08
N ARG A 420 -5.95 7.08 -9.51
CA ARG A 420 -6.47 8.20 -8.70
C ARG A 420 -7.95 8.03 -8.33
N THR A 421 -8.77 7.57 -9.27
CA THR A 421 -10.22 7.40 -9.06
C THR A 421 -10.59 6.02 -8.54
N GLY A 422 -9.70 5.03 -8.70
CA GLY A 422 -9.89 3.65 -8.30
C GLY A 422 -9.07 3.27 -7.05
N PRO A 423 -8.18 2.26 -7.12
CA PRO A 423 -7.63 1.59 -5.95
C PRO A 423 -6.45 2.31 -5.30
N GLY A 424 -6.00 3.48 -5.78
CA GLY A 424 -4.74 4.11 -5.38
C GLY A 424 -4.48 4.08 -3.86
N PHE A 425 -5.42 4.57 -3.05
CA PHE A 425 -5.30 4.50 -1.59
C PHE A 425 -5.56 3.11 -0.99
N ALA A 426 -6.40 2.29 -1.61
CA ALA A 426 -6.66 0.92 -1.18
C ALA A 426 -5.42 0.02 -1.28
N LEU A 427 -4.46 0.36 -2.16
CA LEU A 427 -3.17 -0.33 -2.29
C LEU A 427 -2.21 -0.10 -1.12
N LEU A 428 -2.47 0.89 -0.24
CA LEU A 428 -1.75 1.05 1.04
C LEU A 428 -2.41 0.33 2.22
N GLY A 429 -3.65 -0.15 2.03
CA GLY A 429 -4.38 -0.81 3.09
C GLY A 429 -3.71 -2.11 3.54
N ASP A 430 -4.13 -2.60 4.71
CA ASP A 430 -3.64 -3.86 5.28
C ASP A 430 -3.80 -5.06 4.32
N ASN A 431 -4.63 -4.94 3.28
CA ASN A 431 -4.84 -5.97 2.27
C ASN A 431 -4.62 -5.46 0.83
N ALA A 432 -3.44 -4.91 0.52
CA ALA A 432 -3.10 -4.59 -0.88
C ALA A 432 -3.26 -5.81 -1.83
N LEU A 433 -3.10 -7.03 -1.30
CA LEU A 433 -3.35 -8.29 -2.03
C LEU A 433 -4.82 -8.51 -2.40
N ASP A 434 -5.75 -7.87 -1.69
CA ASP A 434 -7.18 -7.93 -2.02
C ASP A 434 -7.48 -7.22 -3.35
N GLN A 435 -6.64 -6.24 -3.73
CA GLN A 435 -6.80 -5.43 -4.94
C GLN A 435 -6.31 -6.14 -6.21
N ILE A 436 -5.52 -7.21 -6.09
CA ILE A 436 -5.10 -7.96 -7.28
C ILE A 436 -6.31 -8.70 -7.86
N PRO A 437 -6.61 -8.53 -9.17
CA PRO A 437 -7.71 -9.23 -9.79
C PRO A 437 -7.64 -10.76 -9.62
N ALA A 438 -8.79 -11.40 -9.44
CA ALA A 438 -8.89 -12.86 -9.34
C ALA A 438 -8.36 -13.59 -10.60
N THR A 439 -8.31 -12.88 -11.74
CA THR A 439 -7.71 -13.38 -12.99
C THR A 439 -6.18 -13.40 -12.96
N GLY A 440 -5.57 -12.83 -11.93
CA GLY A 440 -4.15 -12.56 -11.81
C GLY A 440 -3.77 -11.14 -12.21
N GLY A 441 -2.55 -10.76 -11.88
CA GLY A 441 -1.98 -9.44 -12.11
C GLY A 441 -0.65 -9.28 -11.38
N VAL A 442 0.14 -8.29 -11.77
CA VAL A 442 1.43 -7.95 -11.14
C VAL A 442 1.47 -6.46 -10.85
N MET A 443 1.72 -6.14 -9.59
CA MET A 443 2.05 -4.81 -9.11
C MET A 443 3.51 -4.75 -8.69
N ARG A 444 4.24 -3.74 -9.15
CA ARG A 444 5.61 -3.41 -8.78
C ARG A 444 5.60 -2.09 -8.03
N ALA A 445 6.35 -2.02 -6.94
CA ALA A 445 6.52 -0.78 -6.22
C ALA A 445 7.99 -0.46 -5.99
N SER A 446 8.32 0.83 -6.00
CA SER A 446 9.57 1.38 -5.49
C SER A 446 9.27 2.17 -4.23
N ILE A 447 10.00 1.91 -3.15
CA ILE A 447 9.72 2.46 -1.82
C ILE A 447 10.97 3.17 -1.29
N GLY A 448 10.79 4.44 -0.95
CA GLY A 448 11.80 5.30 -0.34
C GLY A 448 11.34 5.75 1.05
N GLY A 449 12.29 5.97 1.95
CA GLY A 449 12.01 6.43 3.31
C GLY A 449 11.89 5.31 4.34
N ASN A 450 11.15 5.56 5.43
CA ASN A 450 10.88 4.54 6.43
C ASN A 450 9.56 3.84 6.09
N LEU A 451 9.52 2.50 6.09
CA LEU A 451 8.25 1.79 5.96
C LEU A 451 7.41 2.04 7.23
N PRO A 452 6.14 2.45 7.12
CA PRO A 452 5.27 2.60 8.28
C PRO A 452 5.14 1.24 8.98
N GLY A 453 5.55 1.17 10.25
CA GLY A 453 5.56 -0.07 11.03
C GLY A 453 6.91 -0.50 11.60
N ASN A 454 7.98 0.26 11.29
CA ASN A 454 9.29 0.16 11.96
C ASN A 454 9.34 0.92 13.29
#